data_AF-A0A2T4TPD1-F1
#
_entry.id   AF-A0A2T4TPD1-F1
#
_cell.length_a   1.000
_cell.length_b   1.000
_cell.length_c   1.000
_cell.angle_alpha   90.00
_cell.angle_beta   90.00
_cell.angle_gamma   90.00
#
_symmetry.space_group_name_H-M   'P 1'
#
loop_
_entity.id
_entity.type
_entity.pdbx_description
1 polymer ?
#
loop_
_entity_poly.entity_id
_entity_poly.type
_entity_poly.pdbx_seq_one_letter_code
_entity_poly.pdbx_strand_id
1 'polypeptide(L)'
;MMENDDRLVTQFFEEHKVEIEDNGFSRGVMDKLPDGARRASRIWTLVCTVMGISMFFLLDCFDSLRMILGNIFGDFIGLISSIHLPGLTPLTLYLAILTIMAVSLHNLITAER
;
A
#
# COMPACT_ATOMS: atom_id res chain seq x y z
N MET A 1 -22.23 -42.18 -33.57
CA MET A 1 -21.01 -42.46 -34.38
C MET A 1 -19.73 -42.14 -33.61
N MET A 2 -19.65 -41.04 -32.82
CA MET A 2 -18.50 -40.73 -31.95
C MET A 2 -18.15 -41.81 -30.90
N GLU A 3 -19.16 -42.38 -30.24
CA GLU A 3 -18.95 -43.32 -29.12
C GLU A 3 -18.15 -44.59 -29.49
N ASN A 4 -18.21 -45.03 -30.74
CA ASN A 4 -17.49 -46.22 -31.18
C ASN A 4 -16.01 -45.91 -31.47
N ASP A 5 -15.71 -44.71 -31.94
CA ASP A 5 -14.35 -44.26 -32.25
C ASP A 5 -13.57 -44.01 -30.95
N ASP A 6 -14.20 -43.37 -29.96
CA ASP A 6 -13.62 -43.19 -28.62
C ASP A 6 -13.31 -44.53 -27.94
N ARG A 7 -14.16 -45.54 -28.14
CA ARG A 7 -13.95 -46.90 -27.62
C ARG A 7 -12.78 -47.62 -28.31
N LEU A 8 -12.66 -47.49 -29.63
CA LEU A 8 -11.54 -48.05 -30.40
C LEU A 8 -10.20 -47.42 -29.99
N VAL A 9 -10.19 -46.10 -29.84
CA VAL A 9 -9.02 -45.35 -29.40
C VAL A 9 -8.61 -45.76 -27.98
N THR A 10 -9.58 -45.88 -27.06
CA THR A 10 -9.30 -46.29 -25.67
C THR A 10 -8.75 -47.72 -25.60
N GLN A 11 -9.35 -48.68 -26.33
CA GLN A 11 -8.87 -50.06 -26.37
C GLN A 11 -7.47 -50.17 -26.99
N PHE A 12 -7.17 -49.38 -28.02
CA PHE A 12 -5.85 -49.35 -28.63
C PHE A 12 -4.77 -48.85 -27.66
N PHE A 13 -5.06 -47.79 -26.90
CA PHE A 13 -4.14 -47.25 -25.89
C PHE A 13 -4.03 -48.14 -24.65
N GLU A 14 -5.09 -48.83 -24.23
CA GLU A 14 -5.03 -49.80 -23.14
C GLU A 14 -4.18 -51.02 -23.50
N GLU A 15 -4.37 -51.56 -24.71
CA GLU A 15 -3.65 -52.75 -25.15
C GLU A 15 -2.17 -52.48 -25.48
N HIS A 16 -1.83 -51.23 -25.84
CA HIS A 16 -0.46 -50.80 -26.17
C HIS A 16 0.11 -49.78 -25.17
N LYS A 17 -0.38 -49.78 -23.92
CA LYS A 17 0.14 -48.90 -22.86
C LYS A 17 1.55 -49.33 -22.46
N VAL A 18 2.55 -48.78 -23.14
CA VAL A 18 3.95 -48.90 -22.72
C VAL A 18 4.09 -48.12 -21.42
N GLU A 19 4.27 -48.83 -20.29
CA GLU A 19 4.74 -48.21 -19.05
C GLU A 19 6.19 -47.79 -19.25
N ILE A 20 6.37 -46.57 -19.74
CA ILE A 20 7.67 -45.93 -19.83
C ILE A 20 8.07 -45.58 -18.38
N GLU A 21 9.04 -46.30 -17.82
CA GLU A 21 9.68 -45.86 -16.58
C GLU A 21 10.22 -44.44 -16.80
N ASP A 22 9.82 -43.51 -15.92
CA ASP A 22 10.33 -42.16 -15.91
C ASP A 22 11.78 -42.20 -15.44
N ASN A 23 12.69 -42.48 -16.37
CA ASN A 23 14.14 -42.58 -16.21
C ASN A 23 14.79 -41.23 -15.90
N GLY A 24 14.21 -40.48 -14.97
CA GLY A 24 14.58 -39.11 -14.64
C GLY A 24 14.24 -38.09 -15.74
N PHE A 25 13.37 -38.43 -16.70
CA PHE A 25 12.97 -37.53 -17.78
C PHE A 25 12.23 -36.31 -17.21
N SER A 26 11.24 -36.52 -16.35
CA SER A 26 10.51 -35.41 -15.72
C SER A 26 11.43 -34.51 -14.90
N ARG A 27 12.39 -35.11 -14.18
CA ARG A 27 13.39 -34.37 -13.41
C ARG A 27 14.31 -33.55 -14.32
N GLY A 28 14.76 -34.12 -15.43
CA GLY A 28 15.58 -33.43 -16.43
C GLY A 28 14.84 -32.32 -17.18
N VAL A 29 13.53 -32.46 -17.40
CA VAL A 29 12.68 -31.41 -17.97
C VAL A 29 12.46 -30.28 -16.96
N MET A 30 12.17 -30.62 -15.70
CA MET A 30 11.98 -29.62 -14.65
C MET A 30 13.26 -28.83 -14.34
N ASP A 31 14.43 -29.49 -14.36
CA ASP A 31 15.71 -28.80 -14.14
C ASP A 31 16.12 -27.91 -15.32
N LYS A 32 15.58 -28.18 -16.52
CA LYS A 32 15.71 -27.32 -17.71
C LYS A 32 14.69 -26.20 -17.76
N LEU A 33 13.70 -26.15 -16.85
CA LEU A 33 12.85 -24.97 -16.73
C LEU A 33 13.71 -23.80 -16.23
N PRO A 34 13.53 -22.58 -16.75
CA PRO A 34 14.36 -21.43 -16.44
C PRO A 34 14.11 -20.89 -15.03
N ASP A 35 14.39 -21.66 -14.00
CA ASP A 35 14.39 -21.22 -12.60
C ASP A 35 15.52 -20.23 -12.32
N GLY A 36 16.58 -20.26 -13.13
CA GLY A 36 17.64 -19.25 -13.15
C GLY A 36 17.13 -17.84 -13.49
N ALA A 37 16.14 -17.71 -14.38
CA ALA A 37 15.58 -16.41 -14.76
C ALA A 37 14.83 -15.74 -13.60
N ARG A 38 14.15 -16.54 -12.75
CA ARG A 38 13.51 -16.04 -11.52
C ARG A 38 14.53 -15.51 -10.51
N ARG A 39 15.69 -16.15 -10.38
CA ARG A 39 16.77 -15.68 -9.50
C ARG A 39 17.43 -14.41 -10.05
N ALA A 40 17.72 -14.37 -11.35
CA ALA A 40 18.26 -13.19 -12.01
C ALA A 40 17.33 -11.98 -11.90
N SER A 41 16.02 -12.17 -12.14
CA SER A 41 15.01 -11.14 -11.95
C SER A 41 14.94 -10.64 -10.50
N ARG A 42 15.02 -11.55 -9.52
CA ARG A 42 15.04 -11.17 -8.10
C ARG A 42 16.28 -10.35 -7.73
N ILE A 43 17.45 -10.76 -8.20
CA ILE A 43 18.72 -10.02 -7.97
C ILE A 43 18.63 -8.65 -8.63
N TRP A 44 18.11 -8.58 -9.85
CA TRP A 44 17.93 -7.33 -10.57
C TRP A 44 17.01 -6.36 -9.83
N THR A 45 15.88 -6.83 -9.32
CA THR A 45 14.97 -6.03 -8.50
C THR A 45 15.64 -5.53 -7.22
N LEU A 46 16.48 -6.37 -6.59
CA LEU A 46 17.27 -5.99 -5.41
C LEU A 46 18.29 -4.89 -5.73
N VAL A 47 18.99 -5.00 -6.87
CA VAL A 47 19.93 -4.00 -7.34
C VAL A 47 19.22 -2.68 -7.65
N CYS A 48 18.08 -2.73 -8.36
CA CYS A 48 17.26 -1.55 -8.66
C CYS A 48 16.73 -0.87 -7.39
N THR A 49 16.29 -1.64 -6.39
CA THR A 49 15.82 -1.07 -5.11
C THR A 49 16.94 -0.42 -4.33
N VAL A 50 18.12 -1.06 -4.24
CA VAL A 50 19.30 -0.45 -3.61
C VAL A 50 19.73 0.83 -4.34
N MET A 51 19.72 0.84 -5.68
CA MET A 51 19.99 2.06 -6.45
C MET A 51 18.98 3.15 -6.14
N GLY A 52 17.68 2.85 -6.12
CA GLY A 52 16.64 3.82 -5.77
C GLY A 52 16.82 4.40 -4.37
N ILE A 53 17.14 3.56 -3.39
CA ILE A 53 17.44 3.99 -2.02
C ILE A 53 18.69 4.88 -1.99
N SER A 54 19.77 4.48 -2.66
CA SER A 54 20.99 5.28 -2.70
C SER A 54 20.76 6.65 -3.36
N MET A 55 19.98 6.71 -4.44
CA MET A 55 19.64 7.95 -5.13
C MET A 55 18.77 8.85 -4.24
N PHE A 56 17.87 8.27 -3.44
CA PHE A 56 17.07 9.01 -2.47
C PHE A 56 17.93 9.72 -1.41
N PHE A 57 19.00 9.06 -0.95
CA PHE A 57 19.98 9.66 -0.03
C PHE A 57 20.89 10.68 -0.72
N LEU A 58 21.36 10.42 -1.95
CA LEU A 58 22.24 11.34 -2.69
C LEU A 58 21.55 12.65 -3.09
N LEU A 59 20.24 12.63 -3.27
CA LEU A 59 19.44 13.81 -3.64
C LEU A 59 18.95 14.60 -2.43
N ASP A 60 19.38 14.25 -1.20
CA ASP A 60 18.91 14.85 0.06
C ASP A 60 17.40 15.04 0.09
N CYS A 61 16.67 14.06 -0.47
CA CYS A 61 15.22 14.15 -0.64
C CYS A 61 14.51 14.28 0.71
N PHE A 62 15.13 13.72 1.75
CA PHE A 62 14.70 13.87 3.13
C PHE A 62 14.78 15.31 3.66
N ASP A 63 15.83 16.06 3.32
CA ASP A 63 15.97 17.45 3.73
C ASP A 63 14.97 18.35 3.00
N SER A 64 14.77 18.10 1.71
CA SER A 64 13.72 18.77 0.93
C SER A 64 12.33 18.52 1.50
N LEU A 65 12.02 17.26 1.86
CA LEU A 65 10.75 16.90 2.48
C LEU A 65 10.57 17.58 3.84
N ARG A 66 11.61 17.56 4.69
CA ARG A 66 11.60 18.25 5.99
C ARG A 66 11.40 19.74 5.85
N MET A 67 12.01 20.36 4.85
CA MET A 67 11.87 21.79 4.59
C MET A 67 10.44 22.14 4.18
N ILE A 68 9.84 21.39 3.25
CA ILE A 68 8.44 21.61 2.83
C ILE A 68 7.51 21.41 4.02
N LEU A 69 7.69 20.33 4.78
CA LEU A 69 6.86 20.03 5.94
C LEU A 69 7.00 21.11 7.02
N GLY A 70 8.23 21.52 7.32
CA GLY A 70 8.53 22.59 8.26
C GLY A 70 7.95 23.93 7.83
N ASN A 71 7.95 24.23 6.53
CA ASN A 71 7.37 25.46 6.00
C ASN A 71 5.84 25.45 6.10
N ILE A 72 5.18 24.32 5.83
CA ILE A 72 3.73 24.16 6.00
C ILE A 72 3.37 24.35 7.49
N PHE A 73 4.05 23.65 8.40
CA PHE A 73 3.79 23.81 9.83
C PHE A 73 4.11 25.22 10.33
N GLY A 74 5.20 25.83 9.83
CA GLY A 74 5.59 27.19 10.13
C GLY A 74 4.56 28.22 9.68
N ASP A 75 4.00 28.07 8.47
CA ASP A 75 2.93 28.93 7.96
C ASP A 75 1.63 28.75 8.76
N PHE A 76 1.26 27.53 9.14
CA PHE A 76 0.11 27.29 10.01
C PHE A 76 0.28 27.94 11.40
N ILE A 77 1.46 27.76 12.01
CA ILE A 77 1.77 28.35 13.32
C ILE A 77 1.86 29.88 13.20
N GLY A 78 2.45 30.39 12.14
CA GLY A 78 2.54 31.82 11.83
C GLY A 78 1.17 32.43 11.61
N LEU A 79 0.27 31.72 10.94
CA LEU A 79 -1.13 32.13 10.77
C LEU A 79 -1.85 32.20 12.11
N ILE A 80 -1.71 31.20 12.99
CA ILE A 80 -2.29 31.21 14.35
C ILE A 80 -1.67 32.30 15.23
N SER A 81 -0.36 32.51 15.12
CA SER A 81 0.37 33.49 15.95
C SER A 81 0.15 34.93 15.48
N SER A 82 -0.09 35.12 14.18
CA SER A 82 -0.40 36.42 13.58
C SER A 82 -1.85 36.84 13.74
N ILE A 83 -2.72 35.99 14.28
CA ILE A 83 -4.07 36.40 14.71
C ILE A 83 -3.92 37.30 15.94
N HIS A 84 -3.50 38.55 15.71
CA HIS A 84 -3.75 39.64 16.62
C HIS A 84 -5.25 39.84 16.64
N LEU A 85 -5.94 39.13 17.52
CA LEU A 85 -7.34 39.34 17.82
C LEU A 85 -7.42 40.62 18.67
N PRO A 86 -7.61 41.81 18.07
CA PRO A 86 -7.48 43.07 18.79
C PRO A 86 -8.62 43.27 19.80
N GLY A 87 -9.62 42.37 19.77
CA GLY A 87 -10.71 42.29 20.71
C GLY A 87 -10.67 41.06 21.63
N LEU A 88 -9.62 40.23 21.65
CA LEU A 88 -9.49 39.09 22.58
C LEU A 88 -9.03 39.57 23.96
N THR A 89 -9.82 40.45 24.56
CA THR A 89 -9.64 40.79 25.96
C THR A 89 -10.09 39.61 26.82
N PRO A 90 -9.55 39.44 28.04
CA PRO A 90 -10.04 38.41 28.97
C PRO A 90 -11.57 38.43 29.17
N LEU A 91 -12.17 39.61 29.02
CA LEU A 91 -13.61 39.83 29.12
C LEU A 91 -14.39 39.25 27.94
N THR A 92 -13.92 39.42 26.69
CA THR A 92 -14.61 38.86 25.53
C THR A 92 -14.50 37.34 25.47
N LEU A 93 -13.39 36.77 25.95
CA LEU A 93 -13.25 35.32 26.15
C LEU A 93 -14.24 34.80 27.19
N TYR A 94 -14.37 35.48 28.33
CA TYR A 94 -15.33 35.12 29.37
C TYR A 94 -16.77 35.15 28.83
N LEU A 95 -17.15 36.20 28.09
CA LEU A 95 -18.48 36.31 27.49
C LEU A 95 -18.73 35.22 26.43
N ALA A 96 -17.74 34.91 25.58
CA ALA A 96 -17.87 33.85 24.58
C ALA A 96 -18.06 32.47 25.22
N ILE A 97 -17.32 32.16 26.28
CA ILE A 97 -17.49 30.90 27.03
C ILE A 97 -18.88 30.85 27.68
N LEU A 98 -19.32 31.96 28.27
CA LEU A 98 -20.63 32.05 28.94
C LEU A 98 -21.78 31.85 27.96
N THR A 99 -21.72 32.44 26.76
CA THR A 99 -22.76 32.26 25.74
C THR A 99 -22.79 30.84 25.20
N ILE A 100 -21.63 30.23 24.94
CA ILE A 100 -21.54 28.83 24.49
C ILE A 100 -22.10 27.89 25.58
N MET A 101 -21.74 28.12 26.85
CA MET A 101 -22.26 27.35 27.97
C MET A 101 -23.79 27.48 28.06
N ALA A 102 -24.32 28.70 27.96
CA ALA A 102 -25.76 28.94 28.02
C ALA A 102 -26.51 28.26 26.86
N VAL A 103 -25.99 28.34 25.64
CA VAL A 103 -26.55 27.65 24.46
C VAL A 103 -26.48 26.13 24.65
N SER A 104 -25.37 25.61 25.14
CA SER A 104 -25.22 24.18 25.41
C SER A 104 -26.19 23.69 26.48
N LEU A 105 -26.40 24.48 27.54
CA LEU A 105 -27.36 24.15 28.61
C LEU A 105 -28.78 24.17 28.07
N HIS A 106 -29.14 25.20 27.29
CA HIS A 106 -30.45 25.31 26.68
C HIS A 106 -30.71 24.13 25.72
N ASN A 107 -29.70 23.75 24.93
CA ASN A 107 -29.78 22.62 24.03
C ASN A 107 -29.95 21.30 24.80
N LEU A 108 -29.24 21.12 25.92
CA LEU A 108 -29.39 19.94 26.77
C LEU A 108 -30.78 19.85 27.39
N ILE A 109 -31.29 20.95 27.94
CA ILE A 109 -32.63 21.01 28.55
C ILE A 109 -33.73 20.79 27.50
N THR A 110 -33.54 21.29 26.29
CA THR A 110 -34.48 21.07 25.18
C THR A 110 -34.40 19.64 24.65
N ALA A 111 -33.22 18.99 24.71
CA ALA A 111 -33.03 17.60 24.31
C ALA A 111 -33.57 16.61 25.35
N GLU A 112 -33.62 16.98 26.62
CA GLU A 112 -34.23 16.17 27.70
C GLU A 112 -35.77 16.25 27.74
N ARG A 113 -36.39 17.21 27.05
CA ARG A 113 -37.84 17.43 27.04
C ARG A 113 -38.52 16.81 25.81
#